data_AF-A0A520GFT5-F1
#
_entry.id   AF-A0A520GFT5-F1
#
_cell.length_a   1.000
_cell.length_b   1.000
_cell.length_c   1.000
_cell.angle_alpha   90.00
_cell.angle_beta   90.00
_cell.angle_gamma   90.00
#
_symmetry.space_group_name_H-M   'P 1'
#
loop_
_entity.id
_entity.type
_entity.pdbx_description
1 polymer ?
#
loop_
_entity_poly.entity_id
_entity_poly.type
_entity_poly.pdbx_seq_one_letter_code
_entity_poly.pdbx_strand_id
1 'polypeptide(L)'
;MIAIVFIVAIGLLIGGASLFGMQGPAAAASASVPWWALASVLVAFVGFFAGGIYVGAALAVLSLLAGFGLSDRPFWNFIGEMIWSPSTNFVLVSVPLFLLMGEVML
;
A
#
# COMPACT_ATOMS: atom_id res chain seq x y z
N MET A 1 1.80 -22.63 7.69
CA MET A 1 2.38 -22.77 9.05
C MET A 1 3.24 -21.57 9.42
N ILE A 2 4.23 -21.17 8.61
CA ILE A 2 5.11 -20.01 8.91
C ILE A 2 4.36 -18.68 9.08
N ALA A 3 3.33 -18.40 8.26
CA ALA A 3 2.55 -17.17 8.35
C ALA A 3 1.73 -17.05 9.66
N ILE A 4 1.18 -18.16 10.15
CA ILE A 4 0.41 -18.18 11.40
C ILE A 4 1.34 -17.92 12.58
N VAL A 5 2.50 -18.58 12.60
CA VAL A 5 3.53 -18.37 13.62
C VAL A 5 4.00 -16.91 13.62
N PHE A 6 4.22 -16.33 12.44
CA PHE A 6 4.61 -14.92 12.30
C PHE A 6 3.54 -13.96 12.83
N ILE A 7 2.27 -14.17 12.48
CA ILE A 7 1.15 -13.35 12.95
C ILE A 7 1.03 -13.40 14.48
N VAL A 8 1.14 -14.60 15.08
CA VAL A 8 1.08 -14.78 16.54
C VAL A 8 2.28 -14.13 17.23
N ALA A 9 3.48 -14.29 16.68
CA ALA A 9 4.70 -13.68 17.22
C ALA A 9 4.64 -12.14 17.18
N ILE A 10 4.18 -11.57 16.06
CA ILE A 10 3.97 -10.12 15.94
C ILE A 10 2.86 -9.65 16.88
N GLY A 11 1.76 -10.38 17.00
CA GLY A 11 0.67 -10.05 17.92
C GLY A 11 1.12 -10.01 19.38
N LEU A 12 1.91 -10.99 19.83
CA LEU A 12 2.48 -11.01 21.17
C LEU A 12 3.50 -9.90 21.40
N LEU A 13 4.34 -9.61 20.40
CA LEU A 13 5.34 -8.54 20.49
C LEU A 13 4.67 -7.17 20.59
N ILE A 14 3.66 -6.90 19.75
CA ILE A 14 2.89 -5.65 19.79
C ILE A 14 2.09 -5.54 21.09
N GLY A 15 1.43 -6.62 21.53
CA GLY A 15 0.66 -6.66 22.77
C GLY A 15 1.53 -6.49 24.02
N GLY A 16 2.73 -7.06 24.04
CA GLY A 16 3.70 -6.84 25.11
C GLY A 16 4.24 -5.41 25.10
N ALA A 17 4.65 -4.90 23.95
CA ALA A 17 5.18 -3.55 23.80
C ALA A 17 4.16 -2.46 24.22
N SER A 18 2.87 -2.67 23.93
CA SER A 18 1.81 -1.74 24.33
C SER A 18 1.53 -1.73 25.84
N LEU A 19 1.62 -2.89 26.51
CA LEU A 19 1.43 -3.00 27.96
C LEU A 19 2.59 -2.42 28.77
N PHE A 20 3.82 -2.53 28.27
CA PHE A 20 5.02 -2.02 28.95
C PHE A 20 5.42 -0.61 28.52
N GLY A 21 4.60 0.08 27.73
CA GLY A 21 4.87 1.46 27.28
C GLY A 21 6.09 1.59 26.37
N MET A 22 6.60 0.47 25.84
CA MET A 22 7.74 0.44 24.93
C MET A 22 7.24 0.79 23.52
N GLN A 23 7.15 2.08 23.25
CA GLN A 23 6.69 2.59 21.96
C GLN A 23 7.79 2.40 20.91
N GLY A 24 7.68 1.33 20.12
CA GLY A 24 8.49 1.21 18.90
C GLY A 24 8.20 2.35 17.91
N PRO A 25 9.00 2.54 16.86
CA PRO A 25 8.81 3.63 15.89
C PRO A 25 7.39 3.69 15.28
N ALA A 26 6.73 2.53 15.16
CA ALA A 26 5.34 2.42 14.72
C ALA A 26 4.32 2.99 15.72
N ALA A 27 4.57 2.85 17.03
CA ALA A 27 3.72 3.41 18.07
C ALA A 27 3.83 4.94 18.16
N ALA A 28 5.04 5.48 17.92
CA ALA A 28 5.26 6.92 17.78
C ALA A 28 4.56 7.49 16.54
N ALA A 29 4.59 6.78 15.41
CA ALA A 29 3.87 7.16 14.19
C ALA A 29 2.34 7.09 14.36
N SER A 30 1.82 6.15 15.15
CA SER A 30 0.37 6.13 15.48
C SER A 30 -0.05 7.22 16.46
N ALA A 31 0.89 7.82 17.21
CA ALA A 31 0.60 8.95 18.09
C ALA A 31 0.47 10.29 17.34
N SER A 32 1.11 10.42 16.16
CA SER A 32 1.04 11.62 15.33
C SER A 32 -0.19 11.65 14.42
N VAL A 33 -0.72 10.47 14.04
CA VAL A 33 -1.89 10.38 13.16
C VAL A 33 -3.18 10.32 14.00
N PRO A 34 -4.11 11.27 13.85
CA PRO A 34 -5.36 11.24 14.59
C PRO A 34 -6.21 10.00 14.26
N TRP A 35 -6.76 9.36 15.30
CA TRP A 35 -7.55 8.13 15.16
C TRP A 35 -8.75 8.27 14.22
N TRP A 36 -9.36 9.47 14.15
CA TRP A 36 -10.49 9.75 13.27
C TRP A 36 -10.11 9.71 11.78
N ALA A 37 -8.86 10.04 11.45
CA ALA A 37 -8.36 9.99 10.08
C ALA A 37 -8.15 8.55 9.61
N LEU A 38 -7.76 7.65 10.53
CA LEU A 38 -7.72 6.22 10.26
C LEU A 38 -9.13 5.64 10.10
N ALA A 39 -10.06 6.05 10.98
CA ALA A 39 -11.45 5.61 10.91
C ALA A 39 -12.12 6.03 9.58
N SER A 40 -11.86 7.24 9.07
CA SER A 40 -12.44 7.70 7.81
C SER A 40 -11.95 6.89 6.60
N VAL A 41 -10.65 6.55 6.55
CA VAL A 41 -10.10 5.67 5.49
C VAL A 41 -10.71 4.27 5.57
N LEU A 42 -10.92 3.74 6.78
CA LEU A 42 -11.54 2.43 6.97
C LEU A 42 -13.01 2.42 6.54
N VAL A 43 -13.76 3.48 6.85
CA VAL A 43 -15.15 3.65 6.37
C VAL A 43 -15.18 3.76 4.85
N ALA A 44 -14.28 4.53 4.23
CA ALA A 44 -14.17 4.62 2.77
C ALA A 44 -13.87 3.26 2.14
N PHE A 45 -12.98 2.47 2.75
CA PHE A 45 -12.68 1.10 2.31
C PHE A 45 -13.93 0.22 2.37
N VAL A 46 -14.61 0.15 3.51
CA VAL A 46 -15.83 -0.67 3.65
C VAL A 46 -16.89 -0.21 2.64
N GLY A 47 -17.08 1.11 2.47
CA GLY A 47 -18.03 1.67 1.51
C GLY A 47 -17.74 1.28 0.06
N PHE A 48 -16.49 1.39 -0.39
CA PHE A 48 -16.12 1.05 -1.77
C PHE A 48 -16.28 -0.44 -2.08
N PHE A 49 -15.88 -1.31 -1.14
CA PHE A 49 -15.96 -2.75 -1.35
C PHE A 49 -17.39 -3.29 -1.16
N ALA A 50 -18.18 -2.73 -0.23
CA ALA A 50 -19.60 -3.06 -0.09
C ALA A 50 -20.43 -2.58 -1.29
N GLY A 51 -20.04 -1.45 -1.90
CA GLY A 51 -20.65 -0.91 -3.11
C GLY A 51 -20.30 -1.64 -4.41
N GLY A 52 -19.47 -2.69 -4.36
CA GLY A 52 -19.10 -3.49 -5.54
C GLY A 52 -18.18 -2.75 -6.54
N ILE A 53 -17.44 -1.74 -6.09
CA ILE A 53 -16.51 -1.01 -6.95
C ILE A 53 -15.34 -1.92 -7.35
N TYR A 54 -14.85 -1.75 -8.58
CA TYR A 54 -13.68 -2.48 -9.06
C TYR A 54 -12.49 -2.28 -8.11
N VAL A 55 -11.89 -3.40 -7.69
CA VAL A 55 -10.84 -3.43 -6.66
C VAL A 55 -9.69 -2.47 -7.00
N GLY A 56 -9.26 -2.44 -8.25
CA GLY A 56 -8.19 -1.53 -8.68
C GLY A 56 -8.55 -0.05 -8.52
N ALA A 57 -9.79 0.33 -8.83
CA ALA A 57 -10.25 1.73 -8.68
C ALA A 57 -10.39 2.10 -7.21
N ALA A 58 -10.94 1.20 -6.39
CA ALA A 58 -11.06 1.40 -4.95
C ALA A 58 -9.68 1.59 -4.30
N LEU A 59 -8.71 0.74 -4.64
CA LEU A 59 -7.34 0.84 -4.12
C LEU A 59 -6.62 2.11 -4.61
N ALA A 60 -6.82 2.50 -5.87
CA ALA A 60 -6.26 3.75 -6.40
C ALA A 60 -6.77 4.95 -5.61
N VAL A 61 -8.09 5.08 -5.43
CA VAL A 61 -8.69 6.20 -4.70
C VAL A 61 -8.29 6.20 -3.22
N LEU A 62 -8.25 5.02 -2.57
CA LEU A 62 -7.79 4.91 -1.18
C LEU A 62 -6.32 5.30 -1.01
N SER A 63 -5.47 4.93 -1.97
CA SER A 63 -4.05 5.30 -1.95
C SER A 63 -3.84 6.81 -2.11
N LEU A 64 -4.67 7.49 -2.92
CA LEU A 64 -4.67 8.95 -3.06
C LEU A 64 -5.18 9.63 -1.78
N LEU A 65 -6.28 9.13 -1.20
CA LEU A 65 -6.86 9.63 0.05
C LEU A 65 -5.86 9.55 1.20
N ALA A 66 -5.20 8.41 1.38
CA ALA A 66 -4.16 8.24 2.39
C ALA A 66 -2.91 9.06 2.06
N GLY A 67 -2.51 9.11 0.78
CA GLY A 67 -1.34 9.85 0.31
C GLY A 67 -1.45 11.36 0.49
N PHE A 68 -2.63 11.95 0.29
CA PHE A 68 -2.85 13.39 0.53
C PHE A 68 -3.29 13.72 1.96
N GLY A 69 -3.99 12.81 2.62
CA GLY A 69 -4.57 13.08 3.94
C GLY A 69 -3.67 12.73 5.12
N LEU A 70 -2.76 11.76 4.97
CA LEU A 70 -1.98 11.19 6.08
C LEU A 70 -0.46 11.29 5.90
N SER A 71 0.03 11.65 4.71
CA SER A 71 1.47 11.74 4.44
C SER A 71 2.01 13.13 4.75
N ASP A 72 2.99 13.23 5.64
CA ASP A 72 3.75 14.46 5.90
C ASP A 72 4.72 14.83 4.76
N ARG A 73 4.98 13.87 3.85
CA ARG A 73 5.89 14.05 2.71
C ARG A 73 5.12 14.59 1.51
N PRO A 74 5.74 15.42 0.65
CA PRO A 74 5.12 15.93 -0.56
C PRO A 74 4.82 14.79 -1.53
N PHE A 75 3.62 14.23 -1.41
CA PHE A 75 3.16 13.04 -2.13
C PHE A 75 3.15 13.24 -3.65
N TRP A 76 2.85 14.46 -4.08
CA TRP A 76 2.89 14.89 -5.47
C TRP A 76 4.23 14.62 -6.16
N ASN A 77 5.35 14.65 -5.42
CA ASN A 77 6.68 14.48 -6.01
C ASN A 77 6.98 13.04 -6.42
N PHE A 78 6.33 12.04 -5.82
CA PHE A 78 6.65 10.63 -6.09
C PHE A 78 5.52 9.85 -6.75
N ILE A 79 4.29 10.37 -6.72
CA ILE A 79 3.14 9.65 -7.27
C ILE A 79 3.29 9.39 -8.78
N GLY A 80 3.87 10.34 -9.51
CA GLY A 80 4.12 10.21 -10.95
C GLY A 80 5.06 9.05 -11.26
N GLU A 81 6.17 8.91 -10.51
CA GLU A 81 7.07 7.76 -10.66
C GLU A 81 6.39 6.45 -10.28
N MET A 82 5.60 6.42 -9.19
CA MET A 82 4.92 5.21 -8.74
C MET A 82 3.93 4.67 -9.79
N ILE A 83 3.22 5.57 -10.48
CA ILE A 83 2.25 5.21 -11.52
C ILE A 83 2.95 4.84 -12.84
N TRP A 84 4.02 5.54 -13.20
CA TRP A 84 4.67 5.41 -14.52
C TRP A 84 5.77 4.33 -14.58
N SER A 85 6.38 4.02 -13.44
CA SER A 85 7.49 3.07 -13.33
C SER A 85 7.14 1.66 -13.85
N PRO A 86 5.99 1.04 -13.50
CA PRO A 86 5.63 -0.27 -14.03
C PRO A 86 5.51 -0.28 -15.55
N SER A 87 4.95 0.77 -16.15
CA SER A 87 4.78 0.88 -17.60
C SER A 87 6.11 1.00 -18.32
N THR A 88 7.05 1.79 -17.79
CA THR A 88 8.38 1.94 -18.38
C THR A 88 9.18 0.65 -18.27
N ASN A 89 9.16 0.00 -17.12
CA ASN A 89 9.80 -1.31 -16.93
C ASN A 89 9.20 -2.38 -17.85
N PHE A 90 7.87 -2.38 -18.04
CA PHE A 90 7.22 -3.29 -18.97
C PHE A 90 7.66 -3.03 -20.42
N VAL A 91 7.72 -1.78 -20.88
CA VAL A 91 8.15 -1.44 -22.25
C VAL A 91 9.59 -1.89 -22.50
N LEU A 92 10.49 -1.67 -21.54
CA LEU A 92 11.90 -2.06 -21.64
C LEU A 92 12.09 -3.57 -21.82
N VAL A 93 11.18 -4.39 -21.30
CA VAL A 93 11.24 -5.86 -21.39
C VAL A 93 10.40 -6.40 -22.55
N SER A 94 9.18 -5.89 -22.72
CA SER A 94 8.21 -6.39 -23.71
C SER A 94 8.62 -6.07 -25.15
N VAL A 95 9.23 -4.92 -25.41
CA VAL A 95 9.62 -4.53 -26.78
C VAL A 95 10.70 -5.47 -27.34
N PRO A 96 11.83 -5.74 -26.64
CA PRO A 96 12.81 -6.72 -27.12
C PRO A 96 12.24 -8.13 -27.27
N LEU A 97 11.40 -8.57 -26.33
CA LEU A 97 10.78 -9.90 -26.40
C LEU A 97 9.81 -10.03 -27.58
N PHE A 98 9.04 -8.98 -27.89
CA PHE A 98 8.16 -8.97 -29.05
C PHE A 98 8.95 -9.09 -30.35
N LEU A 99 10.08 -8.38 -30.47
CA LEU A 99 10.97 -8.48 -31.62
C LEU A 99 11.58 -9.88 -31.73
N LEU A 100 12.08 -10.44 -30.63
CA LEU A 100 12.62 -11.82 -30.61
C LEU A 100 11.56 -12.87 -30.98
N MET A 101 10.32 -12.73 -30.49
CA MET A 101 9.24 -13.63 -30.89
C MET A 101 8.91 -13.49 -32.38
N GLY A 102 8.94 -12.28 -32.92
CA GLY A 102 8.79 -12.03 -34.35
C GLY A 102 9.91 -12.64 -35.20
N GLU A 103 11.16 -12.59 -34.72
CA GLU A 103 12.32 -13.20 -35.39
C GLU A 103 12.35 -14.74 -35.32
N VAL A 104 11.81 -15.34 -34.26
CA VAL A 104 11.77 -16.82 -34.08
C VAL A 104 10.62 -17.48 -34.85
N MET A 105 9.53 -16.75 -35.11
CA MET A 105 8.36 -17.27 -35.83
C MET A 105 8.46 -17.21 -37.36
N LEU A 106 9.52 -16.60 -37.89
CA LEU A 106 9.80 -16.43 -39.32
C LEU A 106 10.82 -17.46 -39.80
#